data_AF-A0A9Q0IFM5-F1
#
_entry.id   AF-A0A9Q0IFM5-F1
#
_cell.length_a   1.000
_cell.length_b   1.000
_cell.length_c   1.000
_cell.angle_alpha   90.00
_cell.angle_beta   90.00
_cell.angle_gamma   90.00
#
_symmetry.space_group_name_H-M   'P 1'
#
loop_
_entity.id
_entity.type
_entity.pdbx_description
1 polymer ?
#
loop_
_entity_poly.entity_id
_entity_poly.type
_entity_poly.pdbx_seq_one_letter_code
_entity_poly.pdbx_strand_id
1 'polypeptide(L)'
;MQVSSSCWHEHQLEVKAQKKLKNLWDDQDPEPLPSSLDIPAKHCPVPSGGIGKQVKDRSISPWRYVYKQDPHRFPHKIAVAECQCEGCITIKRGENNAPTHDMTYNSVAITQSRLVLRKELCEDRMKYRLVWHSEPVAVGCTCVRPKN
;
A
#
# COMPACT_ATOMS: atom_id res chain seq x y z
N MET A 1 13.44 -2.75 -30.96
CA MET A 1 14.59 -2.59 -30.04
C MET A 1 14.53 -3.71 -29.02
N GLN A 2 15.32 -4.76 -29.20
CA GLN A 2 15.33 -5.94 -28.32
C GLN A 2 16.14 -5.59 -27.07
N VAL A 3 15.46 -5.36 -25.95
CA VAL A 3 16.15 -5.22 -24.66
C VAL A 3 16.65 -6.62 -24.30
N SER A 4 17.94 -6.87 -24.54
CA SER A 4 18.63 -8.07 -24.05
C SER A 4 18.55 -8.07 -22.52
N SER A 5 17.53 -8.71 -21.95
CA SER A 5 17.44 -8.92 -20.51
C SER A 5 18.43 -10.01 -20.13
N SER A 6 19.56 -9.63 -19.53
CA SER A 6 20.58 -10.57 -19.07
C SER A 6 19.99 -11.60 -18.08
N CYS A 7 20.43 -12.86 -18.22
CA CYS A 7 20.08 -13.97 -17.34
C CYS A 7 21.09 -14.14 -16.20
N TRP A 8 20.60 -14.44 -15.00
CA TRP A 8 21.38 -14.51 -13.76
C TRP A 8 21.03 -15.76 -12.97
N HIS A 9 21.97 -16.23 -12.14
CA HIS A 9 21.66 -17.27 -11.16
C HIS A 9 20.77 -16.73 -10.04
N GLU A 10 19.99 -17.60 -9.41
CA GLU A 10 19.00 -17.23 -8.39
C GLU A 10 19.57 -16.39 -7.25
N HIS A 11 20.74 -16.77 -6.71
CA HIS A 11 21.41 -16.04 -5.64
C HIS A 11 21.79 -14.59 -6.00
N GLN A 12 21.83 -14.26 -7.29
CA GLN A 12 22.18 -12.93 -7.78
C GLN A 12 20.96 -12.03 -7.94
N LEU A 13 19.75 -12.60 -7.99
CA LEU A 13 18.54 -11.86 -8.39
C LEU A 13 18.19 -10.74 -7.43
N GLU A 14 18.33 -10.96 -6.12
CA GLU A 14 18.03 -9.95 -5.09
C GLU A 14 18.84 -8.67 -5.31
N VAL A 15 20.17 -8.79 -5.37
CA VAL A 15 21.08 -7.64 -5.55
C VAL A 15 20.81 -6.94 -6.88
N LYS A 16 20.48 -7.69 -7.93
CA LYS A 16 20.18 -7.12 -9.26
C LYS A 16 18.83 -6.41 -9.29
N ALA A 17 17.83 -6.95 -8.61
CA ALA A 17 16.53 -6.34 -8.47
C ALA A 17 16.61 -5.05 -7.66
N GLN A 18 17.25 -5.08 -6.49
CA GLN A 18 17.48 -3.90 -5.65
C GLN A 18 18.17 -2.77 -6.42
N LYS A 19 19.23 -3.08 -7.17
CA LYS A 19 19.92 -2.08 -8.00
C LYS A 19 19.00 -1.46 -9.07
N LYS A 20 18.11 -2.25 -9.68
CA LYS A 20 17.14 -1.77 -10.68
C LYS A 20 16.02 -0.94 -10.03
N LEU A 21 15.65 -1.25 -8.79
CA LEU A 21 14.51 -0.67 -8.09
C LEU A 21 14.85 0.55 -7.23
N LYS A 22 16.13 0.77 -6.89
CA LYS A 22 16.60 1.81 -5.94
C LYS A 22 15.80 3.12 -5.99
N ASN A 23 15.84 3.82 -7.12
CA ASN A 23 15.19 5.14 -7.24
C ASN A 23 13.66 5.07 -7.41
N LEU A 24 13.08 3.89 -7.61
CA LEU A 24 11.64 3.71 -7.78
C LEU A 24 10.92 3.42 -6.45
N TRP A 25 11.67 2.95 -5.44
CA TRP A 25 11.12 2.52 -4.14
C TRP A 25 11.73 3.23 -2.92
N ASP A 26 12.83 3.99 -3.06
CA ASP A 26 13.50 4.69 -1.94
C ASP A 26 12.63 5.76 -1.24
N ASP A 27 11.63 6.36 -1.91
CA ASP A 27 10.87 7.50 -1.36
C ASP A 27 9.55 7.13 -0.65
N GLN A 28 9.21 5.84 -0.55
CA GLN A 28 7.79 5.45 -0.38
C GLN A 28 7.47 4.47 0.74
N ASP A 29 8.46 4.08 1.54
CA ASP A 29 8.13 3.35 2.74
C ASP A 29 7.53 4.33 3.77
N PRO A 30 6.25 4.17 4.15
CA PRO A 30 5.70 4.94 5.25
C PRO A 30 6.56 4.68 6.48
N GLU A 31 6.80 5.74 7.26
CA GLU A 31 7.57 5.69 8.51
C GLU A 31 7.23 4.41 9.28
N PRO A 32 8.23 3.57 9.62
CA PRO A 32 7.98 2.26 10.21
C PRO A 32 7.10 2.44 11.43
N LEU A 33 5.88 1.90 11.37
CA LEU A 33 5.01 1.87 12.53
C LEU A 33 5.77 1.13 13.65
N PRO A 34 5.76 1.62 14.90
CA PRO A 34 6.16 0.78 16.00
C PRO A 34 5.37 -0.52 15.89
N SER A 35 6.08 -1.64 15.96
CA SER A 35 5.53 -2.98 15.91
C SER A 35 4.65 -3.21 17.13
N SER A 36 3.46 -2.64 17.12
CA SER A 36 2.45 -2.80 18.13
C SER A 36 1.09 -2.69 17.47
N LEU A 37 0.39 -3.82 17.56
CA LEU A 37 -1.05 -4.02 17.39
C LEU A 37 -1.53 -4.28 15.95
N ASP A 38 -1.32 -5.52 15.52
CA ASP A 38 -2.29 -6.27 14.71
C ASP A 38 -3.64 -6.42 15.47
N ILE A 39 -4.26 -5.29 15.85
CA ILE A 39 -5.65 -5.29 16.26
C ILE A 39 -6.46 -5.28 14.96
N PRO A 40 -7.27 -6.31 14.68
CA PRO A 40 -8.22 -6.22 13.59
C PRO A 40 -9.09 -4.99 13.86
N ALA A 41 -9.12 -4.05 12.90
CA ALA A 41 -9.93 -2.85 12.97
C ALA A 41 -11.42 -3.24 12.88
N LYS A 42 -11.97 -3.81 13.96
CA LYS A 42 -13.39 -4.12 14.08
C LYS A 42 -14.23 -2.85 14.26
N HIS A 43 -13.60 -1.72 14.59
CA HIS A 43 -14.26 -0.44 14.82
C HIS A 43 -13.50 0.70 14.14
N CYS A 44 -14.26 1.57 13.45
CA CYS A 44 -13.73 2.78 12.82
C CYS A 44 -13.12 3.70 13.88
N PRO A 45 -11.87 4.16 13.73
CA PRO A 45 -11.19 5.00 14.73
C PRO A 45 -11.72 6.45 14.68
N VAL A 46 -12.91 6.67 15.21
CA VAL A 46 -13.52 7.99 15.33
C VAL A 46 -12.76 8.78 16.41
N PRO A 47 -12.10 9.91 16.08
CA PRO A 47 -11.30 10.65 17.05
C PRO A 47 -12.18 11.20 18.17
N SER A 48 -11.88 10.84 19.42
CA SER A 48 -12.56 11.36 20.62
C SER A 48 -11.86 12.58 21.25
N GLY A 49 -10.76 13.06 20.68
CA GLY A 49 -10.02 14.20 21.25
C GLY A 49 -8.52 14.28 20.92
N GLY A 50 -8.06 13.74 19.78
CA GLY A 50 -6.66 13.80 19.38
C GLY A 50 -6.51 14.08 17.88
N ILE A 51 -5.61 14.98 17.52
CA ILE A 51 -5.19 15.20 16.14
C ILE A 51 -4.12 14.15 15.84
N GLY A 52 -4.44 13.16 15.01
CA GLY A 52 -3.43 12.22 14.52
C GLY A 52 -2.26 12.97 13.88
N LYS A 53 -1.02 12.54 14.08
CA LYS A 53 0.15 13.29 13.58
C LYS A 53 0.33 13.15 12.06
N GLN A 54 -0.05 11.99 11.51
CA GLN A 54 0.12 11.68 10.09
C GLN A 54 -1.17 11.90 9.29
N VAL A 55 -1.04 12.07 7.97
CA VAL A 55 -2.20 12.25 7.07
C VAL A 55 -3.18 11.08 7.17
N LYS A 56 -2.68 9.85 7.26
CA LYS A 56 -3.48 8.63 7.37
C LYS A 56 -4.44 8.63 8.58
N ASP A 57 -4.04 9.27 9.68
CA ASP A 57 -4.78 9.31 10.94
C ASP A 57 -5.79 10.48 11.00
N ARG A 58 -5.55 11.56 10.23
CA ARG A 58 -6.44 12.74 10.16
C ARG A 58 -7.41 12.71 8.99
N SER A 59 -7.27 11.72 8.11
CA SER A 59 -8.17 11.53 6.99
C SER A 59 -9.57 11.18 7.48
N ILE A 60 -10.59 11.70 6.81
CA ILE A 60 -11.99 11.31 7.03
C ILE A 60 -12.27 9.86 6.56
N SER A 61 -11.36 9.27 5.78
CA SER A 61 -11.32 7.86 5.42
C SER A 61 -9.96 7.33 5.86
N PRO A 62 -9.77 7.06 7.17
CA PRO A 62 -8.46 6.74 7.72
C PRO A 62 -7.96 5.38 7.22
N TRP A 63 -6.64 5.21 7.18
CA TRP A 63 -6.01 3.96 6.77
C TRP A 63 -4.80 3.62 7.63
N ARG A 64 -4.48 2.33 7.65
CA ARG A 64 -3.23 1.80 8.16
C ARG A 64 -2.43 1.20 7.01
N TYR A 65 -1.11 1.13 7.15
CA TYR A 65 -0.29 0.36 6.23
C TYR A 65 -0.08 -1.05 6.76
N VAL A 66 -0.23 -2.03 5.88
CA VAL A 66 0.16 -3.42 6.13
C VAL A 66 1.21 -3.83 5.11
N TYR A 67 2.20 -4.60 5.54
CA TYR A 67 3.18 -5.14 4.61
C TYR A 67 2.64 -6.39 3.94
N LYS A 68 2.38 -6.32 2.63
CA LYS A 68 2.04 -7.49 1.83
C LYS A 68 3.31 -8.12 1.26
N GLN A 69 3.49 -9.40 1.56
CA GLN A 69 4.62 -10.18 1.09
C GLN A 69 4.25 -11.02 -0.14
N ASP A 70 5.09 -10.95 -1.18
CA ASP A 70 5.06 -11.84 -2.34
C ASP A 70 6.46 -12.41 -2.59
N PRO A 71 6.69 -13.72 -2.39
CA PRO A 71 8.00 -14.33 -2.60
C PRO A 71 8.43 -14.39 -4.08
N HIS A 72 7.51 -14.14 -5.03
CA HIS A 72 7.77 -14.22 -6.46
C HIS A 72 8.02 -12.85 -7.12
N ARG A 73 8.18 -11.79 -6.32
CA ARG A 73 8.32 -10.41 -6.79
C ARG A 73 9.35 -9.64 -5.97
N PHE A 74 10.03 -8.67 -6.58
CA PHE A 74 10.89 -7.68 -5.92
C PHE A 74 10.27 -6.27 -6.02
N PRO A 75 10.25 -5.47 -4.93
CA PRO A 75 10.62 -5.86 -3.58
C PRO A 75 9.63 -6.91 -3.03
N HIS A 76 10.12 -7.80 -2.17
CA HIS A 76 9.29 -8.89 -1.61
C HIS A 76 8.18 -8.39 -0.72
N LYS A 77 8.40 -7.30 0.00
CA LYS A 77 7.42 -6.66 0.88
C LYS A 77 7.09 -5.28 0.35
N ILE A 78 5.80 -4.97 0.29
CA ILE A 78 5.28 -3.64 -0.08
C ILE A 78 4.30 -3.20 0.99
N ALA A 79 4.43 -1.96 1.47
CA ALA A 79 3.41 -1.34 2.31
C ALA A 79 2.17 -1.01 1.47
N VAL A 80 1.01 -1.53 1.90
CA VAL A 80 -0.29 -1.34 1.24
C VAL A 80 -1.25 -0.71 2.22
N ALA A 81 -1.95 0.34 1.79
CA ALA A 81 -2.98 0.99 2.59
C ALA A 81 -4.24 0.11 2.71
N GLU A 82 -4.73 -0.04 3.92
CA GLU A 82 -6.01 -0.65 4.24
C GLU A 82 -6.91 0.35 4.97
N CYS A 83 -8.09 0.59 4.43
CA CYS A 83 -9.06 1.50 5.02
C CYS A 83 -9.56 0.94 6.35
N GLN A 84 -9.60 1.78 7.37
CA GLN A 84 -10.00 1.37 8.73
C GLN A 84 -11.50 1.50 8.98
N CYS A 85 -12.23 2.15 8.07
CA CYS A 85 -13.68 2.35 8.15
C CYS A 85 -14.31 1.88 6.83
N GLU A 86 -15.55 1.38 6.89
CA GLU A 86 -16.36 1.10 5.69
C GLU A 86 -16.98 2.40 5.16
N GLY A 87 -17.68 3.15 6.03
CA GLY A 87 -18.09 4.53 5.80
C GLY A 87 -16.99 5.58 6.00
N CYS A 88 -17.36 6.85 6.11
CA CYS A 88 -16.43 7.96 6.34
C CYS A 88 -16.67 8.65 7.68
N ILE A 89 -15.69 9.37 8.19
CA ILE A 89 -15.80 10.18 9.40
C ILE A 89 -16.27 11.58 9.00
N THR A 90 -17.43 12.00 9.49
CA THR A 90 -17.98 13.33 9.23
C THR A 90 -18.22 14.09 10.53
N ILE A 91 -18.17 15.42 10.45
CA ILE A 91 -18.55 16.31 11.55
C ILE A 91 -19.87 16.95 11.17
N LYS A 92 -20.95 16.59 11.86
CA LYS A 92 -22.25 17.21 11.64
C LYS A 92 -22.31 18.54 12.40
N ARG A 93 -22.55 19.63 11.66
CA ARG A 93 -22.71 20.97 12.25
C ARG A 93 -24.01 20.99 13.07
N GLY A 94 -23.90 21.15 14.38
CA GLY A 94 -25.03 21.24 15.32
C GLY A 94 -24.98 20.24 16.47
N GLU A 95 -24.77 18.95 16.19
CA GLU A 95 -24.62 17.89 17.22
C GLU A 95 -23.22 17.94 17.85
N ASN A 96 -23.01 18.89 18.77
CA ASN A 96 -21.78 19.04 19.58
C ASN A 96 -20.45 19.10 18.80
N ASN A 97 -20.49 19.22 17.47
CA ASN A 97 -19.38 19.08 16.53
C ASN A 97 -18.58 17.77 16.74
N ALA A 98 -19.25 16.70 17.19
CA ALA A 98 -18.60 15.41 17.39
C ALA A 98 -18.36 14.72 16.03
N PRO A 99 -17.15 14.17 15.79
CA PRO A 99 -16.94 13.27 14.65
C PRO A 99 -17.82 12.03 14.77
N THR A 100 -18.41 11.59 13.66
CA THR A 100 -19.27 10.39 13.60
C THR A 100 -18.90 9.52 12.41
N HIS A 101 -19.09 8.22 12.52
CA HIS A 101 -18.93 7.29 11.40
C HIS A 101 -20.20 7.27 10.56
N ASP A 102 -20.14 7.89 9.39
CA ASP A 102 -21.23 8.05 8.45
C ASP A 102 -21.20 6.95 7.39
N MET A 103 -22.18 6.04 7.48
CA MET A 103 -22.36 4.92 6.55
C MET A 103 -23.04 5.32 5.24
N THR A 104 -23.42 6.60 5.06
CA THR A 104 -23.96 7.09 3.78
C THR A 104 -22.87 7.39 2.74
N TYR A 105 -21.60 7.29 3.13
CA TYR A 105 -20.43 7.37 2.27
C TYR A 105 -19.64 6.06 2.30
N ASN A 106 -18.67 5.90 1.41
CA ASN A 106 -17.74 4.77 1.41
C ASN A 106 -16.29 5.25 1.48
N SER A 107 -15.51 4.65 2.37
CA SER A 107 -14.06 4.69 2.32
C SER A 107 -13.55 3.68 1.30
N VAL A 108 -12.82 4.16 0.30
CA VAL A 108 -12.29 3.31 -0.78
C VAL A 108 -10.78 3.52 -0.93
N ALA A 109 -10.06 2.44 -1.21
CA ALA A 109 -8.62 2.52 -1.42
C ALA A 109 -8.27 3.25 -2.72
N ILE A 110 -7.31 4.17 -2.66
CA ILE A 110 -6.68 4.78 -3.83
C ILE A 110 -5.49 3.91 -4.21
N THR A 111 -5.48 3.40 -5.44
CA THR A 111 -4.39 2.59 -5.99
C THR A 111 -3.50 3.40 -6.92
N GLN A 112 -2.19 3.18 -6.84
CA GLN A 112 -1.21 3.66 -7.80
C GLN A 112 -0.51 2.48 -8.48
N SER A 113 -0.25 2.59 -9.78
CA SER A 113 0.58 1.62 -10.51
C SER A 113 2.03 1.72 -10.07
N ARG A 114 2.57 0.62 -9.54
CA ARG A 114 3.96 0.50 -9.10
C ARG A 114 4.72 -0.48 -9.96
N LEU A 115 5.97 -0.15 -10.27
CA LEU A 115 6.86 -1.01 -11.02
C LEU A 115 7.55 -1.98 -10.07
N VAL A 116 7.41 -3.26 -10.36
CA VAL A 116 8.01 -4.37 -9.60
C VAL A 116 8.77 -5.26 -10.56
N LEU A 117 9.65 -6.11 -10.04
CA LEU A 117 10.34 -7.10 -10.85
C LEU A 117 9.87 -8.50 -10.49
N ARG A 118 9.65 -9.35 -11.49
CA ARG A 118 9.42 -10.79 -11.30
C ARG A 118 10.51 -11.59 -12.00
N LYS A 119 10.80 -12.78 -11.47
CA LYS A 119 11.76 -13.69 -12.10
C LYS A 119 11.06 -14.54 -13.15
N GLU A 120 11.66 -14.66 -14.32
CA GLU A 120 11.23 -15.58 -15.37
C GLU A 120 12.40 -16.50 -15.75
N LEU A 121 12.10 -17.77 -15.99
CA LEU A 121 13.11 -18.73 -16.45
C LEU A 121 13.65 -18.32 -17.82
N CYS A 122 14.97 -18.39 -17.97
CA CYS A 122 15.62 -18.25 -19.26
C CYS A 122 15.55 -19.56 -20.07
N GLU A 123 15.94 -19.50 -21.35
CA GLU A 123 15.93 -20.66 -22.26
C GLU A 123 16.80 -21.82 -21.75
N ASP A 124 17.89 -21.51 -21.05
CA ASP A 124 18.78 -22.49 -20.44
C ASP A 124 18.16 -23.25 -19.25
N ARG A 125 16.98 -22.82 -18.77
CA ARG A 125 16.25 -23.34 -17.60
C ARG A 125 17.04 -23.40 -16.30
N MET A 126 18.22 -22.77 -16.24
CA MET A 126 19.12 -22.75 -15.09
C MET A 126 19.27 -21.35 -14.51
N LYS A 127 19.00 -20.33 -15.33
CA LYS A 127 19.08 -18.92 -14.97
C LYS A 127 17.72 -18.25 -15.11
N TYR A 128 17.63 -17.07 -14.52
CA TYR A 128 16.45 -16.24 -14.53
C TYR A 128 16.75 -14.85 -15.07
N ARG A 129 15.78 -14.26 -15.75
CA ARG A 129 15.75 -12.84 -16.06
C ARG A 129 14.77 -12.13 -15.13
N LEU A 130 15.04 -10.85 -14.89
CA LEU A 130 14.13 -9.97 -14.15
C LEU A 130 13.30 -9.16 -15.14
N VAL A 131 11.98 -9.32 -15.07
CA VAL A 131 11.01 -8.66 -15.95
C VAL A 131 10.21 -7.64 -15.16
N TRP A 132 9.98 -6.48 -15.76
CA TRP A 132 9.17 -5.41 -15.18
C TRP A 132 7.68 -5.74 -15.26
N HIS A 133 6.99 -5.61 -14.14
CA HIS A 133 5.54 -5.67 -14.06
C HIS A 133 4.99 -4.40 -13.41
N SER A 134 3.78 -4.02 -13.80
CA SER A 134 3.02 -2.98 -13.11
C SER A 134 2.01 -3.66 -12.19
N GLU A 135 2.05 -3.35 -10.89
CA GLU A 135 1.11 -3.84 -9.90
C GLU A 135 0.33 -2.69 -9.27
N PRO A 136 -0.99 -2.82 -9.05
CA PRO A 136 -1.76 -1.84 -8.32
C PRO A 136 -1.44 -1.94 -6.82
N VAL A 137 -0.97 -0.84 -6.24
CA VAL A 137 -0.66 -0.74 -4.80
C VAL A 137 -1.55 0.33 -4.19
N ALA A 138 -2.32 -0.02 -3.16
CA ALA A 138 -3.09 0.97 -2.42
C ALA A 138 -2.15 1.87 -1.61
N VAL A 139 -2.24 3.19 -1.85
CA VAL A 139 -1.36 4.22 -1.24
C VAL A 139 -2.10 5.08 -0.21
N GLY A 140 -3.42 4.91 -0.09
CA GLY A 140 -4.25 5.58 0.90
C GLY A 140 -5.70 5.24 0.69
N CYS A 141 -6.58 5.92 1.44
CA CYS A 141 -8.03 5.81 1.28
C CYS A 141 -8.65 7.19 1.07
N THR A 142 -9.75 7.21 0.33
CA THR A 142 -10.57 8.41 0.10
C THR A 142 -12.03 8.14 0.38
N CYS A 143 -12.78 9.21 0.64
CA CYS A 143 -14.20 9.16 0.90
C CYS A 143 -14.98 9.46 -0.38
N VAL A 144 -15.89 8.57 -0.77
CA VAL A 144 -16.72 8.73 -1.97
C VAL A 144 -18.19 8.58 -1.64
N ARG A 145 -19.04 9.22 -2.45
CA ARG A 145 -20.48 8.95 -2.43
C ARG A 145 -20.75 7.56 -3.05
N PRO A 146 -21.67 6.75 -2.49
CA PRO A 146 -22.08 5.49 -3.09
C PRO A 146 -22.60 5.69 -4.52
N LYS A 147 -22.44 4.67 -5.35
CA LYS A 147 -23.09 4.63 -6.67
C LYS A 147 -24.57 4.35 -6.44
N ASN A 148 -25.42 5.18 -7.04
CA ASN A 148 -26.87 4.98 -7.07
C ASN A 148 -27.24 3.69 -7.80
#